data_AF-A0A3M1CH65-F1
#
_entry.id   AF-A0A3M1CH65-F1
#
_cell.length_a   1.000
_cell.length_b   1.000
_cell.length_c   1.000
_cell.angle_alpha   90.00
_cell.angle_beta   90.00
_cell.angle_gamma   90.00
#
_symmetry.space_group_name_H-M   'P 1'
#
loop_
_entity.id
_entity.type
_entity.pdbx_description
1 polymer ?
#
loop_
_entity_poly.entity_id
_entity_poly.type
_entity_poly.pdbx_seq_one_letter_code
_entity_poly.pdbx_strand_id
1 'polypeptide(L)'
;MFLDYVEIEVSAGNGGHGCIAFHTEKYMPRGGPDGGDGGRGGSVIVVADPQLTTLLDYRYKRRYKAPNGQPGSGNNRTGKSGDDVILRVPVGTIVKDLDSGAVLVDLDHAGARFTVAAGGRGGHGNAYFKSPTNQA
;
A
#
# COMPACT_ATOMS: atom_id res chain seq x y z
N MET A 1 -7.80 15.74 29.36
CA MET A 1 -6.81 14.65 29.51
C MET A 1 -5.91 14.69 28.28
N PHE A 2 -4.63 14.99 28.45
CA PHE A 2 -3.63 15.02 27.39
C PHE A 2 -2.97 13.64 27.32
N LEU A 3 -2.71 13.14 26.11
CA LEU A 3 -2.02 11.87 25.90
C LEU A 3 -0.85 12.14 24.95
N ASP A 4 0.34 12.10 25.52
CA ASP A 4 1.58 12.54 24.88
C ASP A 4 2.25 11.39 24.13
N TYR A 5 1.92 10.15 24.50
CA TYR A 5 2.48 8.93 23.95
C TYR A 5 1.39 7.91 23.68
N VAL A 6 1.48 7.26 22.52
CA VAL A 6 0.60 6.17 22.13
C VAL A 6 1.38 5.14 21.32
N GLU A 7 1.06 3.88 21.52
CA GLU A 7 1.57 2.78 20.71
C GLU A 7 0.48 2.31 19.76
N ILE A 8 0.84 2.21 18.48
CA ILE A 8 -0.04 1.72 17.43
C ILE A 8 0.69 0.67 16.59
N GLU A 9 -0.08 -0.28 16.09
CA GLU A 9 0.36 -1.30 15.15
C GLU A 9 -0.10 -0.87 13.75
N VAL A 10 0.86 -0.69 12.85
CA VAL A 10 0.60 -0.30 11.46
C VAL A 10 0.97 -1.44 10.52
N SER A 11 0.13 -1.69 9.52
CA SER A 11 0.37 -2.72 8.51
C SER A 11 0.01 -2.19 7.14
N ALA A 12 0.94 -2.29 6.20
CA ALA A 12 0.66 -1.94 4.82
C ALA A 12 -0.22 -2.99 4.14
N GLY A 13 -0.82 -2.61 3.02
CA GLY A 13 -1.49 -3.54 2.13
C GLY A 13 -0.48 -4.41 1.39
N ASN A 14 -0.83 -5.67 1.17
CA ASN A 14 -0.09 -6.53 0.26
C ASN A 14 -0.34 -6.10 -1.19
N GLY A 15 0.64 -6.31 -2.07
CA GLY A 15 0.41 -6.19 -3.50
C GLY A 15 -0.50 -7.30 -4.01
N GLY A 16 -1.34 -6.97 -4.99
CA GLY A 16 -2.18 -7.96 -5.67
C GLY A 16 -1.34 -8.93 -6.50
N HIS A 17 -1.86 -10.13 -6.73
CA HIS A 17 -1.20 -11.11 -7.58
C HIS A 17 -1.33 -10.75 -9.07
N GLY A 18 -0.28 -11.00 -9.85
CA GLY A 18 -0.37 -10.99 -11.30
C GLY A 18 -1.22 -12.17 -11.79
N CYS A 19 -1.84 -12.01 -12.95
CA CYS A 19 -2.67 -13.05 -13.55
C CYS A 19 -1.89 -13.84 -14.60
N ILE A 20 -2.16 -15.14 -14.70
CA ILE A 20 -1.76 -15.96 -15.85
C ILE A 20 -3.03 -16.17 -16.68
N ALA A 21 -3.09 -15.54 -17.84
CA ALA A 21 -4.19 -15.68 -18.78
C ALA A 21 -3.69 -15.65 -20.23
N PHE A 22 -4.48 -16.22 -21.13
CA PHE A 22 -4.23 -16.21 -22.56
C PHE A 22 -5.45 -15.71 -23.29
N HIS A 23 -5.23 -14.90 -24.33
CA HIS A 23 -6.31 -14.34 -25.11
C HIS A 23 -7.08 -15.44 -25.85
N THR A 24 -8.41 -15.45 -25.74
CA THR A 24 -9.26 -16.44 -26.42
C THR A 24 -10.30 -15.75 -27.29
N GLU A 25 -10.20 -15.97 -28.61
CA GLU A 25 -11.17 -15.50 -29.59
C GLU A 25 -11.58 -16.68 -30.50
N LYS A 26 -12.85 -16.70 -30.93
CA LYS A 26 -13.47 -17.84 -31.65
C LYS A 26 -12.69 -18.30 -32.89
N TYR A 27 -11.99 -17.39 -33.57
CA TYR A 27 -11.23 -17.67 -34.79
C TYR A 27 -9.71 -17.57 -34.59
N MET A 28 -9.24 -17.47 -33.34
CA MET A 28 -7.82 -17.39 -32.98
C MET A 28 -7.43 -18.56 -32.06
N PRO A 29 -6.89 -19.66 -32.61
CA PRO A 29 -6.64 -20.89 -31.84
C PRO A 29 -5.49 -20.78 -30.82
N ARG A 30 -4.60 -19.77 -30.96
CA ARG A 30 -3.50 -19.49 -30.03
C ARG A 30 -3.36 -17.98 -29.83
N GLY A 31 -4.07 -17.44 -28.85
CA GLY A 31 -3.83 -16.08 -28.39
C GLY A 31 -2.55 -15.97 -27.56
N GLY A 32 -1.94 -14.79 -27.56
CA GLY A 32 -0.80 -14.51 -26.71
C GLY A 32 -1.19 -14.36 -25.22
N PRO A 33 -0.19 -14.29 -24.32
CA PRO A 33 -0.37 -13.90 -22.93
C PRO A 33 -1.17 -12.61 -22.80
N ASP A 34 -2.19 -12.63 -21.96
CA ASP A 34 -3.03 -11.46 -21.68
C ASP A 34 -3.36 -11.32 -20.17
N GLY A 35 -2.59 -11.97 -19.30
CA GLY A 35 -2.72 -11.78 -17.85
C GLY A 35 -2.15 -10.44 -17.41
N GLY A 36 -3.02 -9.58 -16.86
CA GLY A 36 -2.63 -8.29 -16.30
C GLY A 36 -1.90 -8.40 -14.96
N ASP A 37 -1.23 -7.31 -14.57
CA ASP A 37 -0.50 -7.19 -13.30
C ASP A 37 -1.43 -6.98 -12.10
N GLY A 38 -0.96 -7.30 -10.91
CA GLY A 38 -1.63 -6.96 -9.66
C GLY A 38 -1.48 -5.48 -9.31
N GLY A 39 -2.45 -4.94 -8.61
CA GLY A 39 -2.37 -3.58 -8.05
C GLY A 39 -1.38 -3.48 -6.90
N ARG A 40 -0.86 -2.29 -6.65
CA ARG A 40 -0.02 -2.02 -5.45
C ARG A 40 -0.88 -2.10 -4.19
N GLY A 41 -0.32 -2.56 -3.08
CA GLY A 41 -0.95 -2.41 -1.77
C GLY A 41 -1.00 -0.94 -1.32
N GLY A 42 -1.98 -0.59 -0.50
CA GLY A 42 -2.05 0.71 0.16
C GLY A 42 -0.91 0.86 1.18
N SER A 43 -0.47 2.08 1.39
CA SER A 43 0.53 2.45 2.41
C SER A 43 -0.15 3.03 3.64
N VAL A 44 0.55 3.01 4.76
CA VAL A 44 0.18 3.79 5.94
C VAL A 44 1.10 4.99 6.01
N ILE A 45 0.51 6.18 6.01
CA ILE A 45 1.20 7.47 5.95
C ILE A 45 0.77 8.29 7.14
N VAL A 46 1.73 8.80 7.90
CA VAL A 46 1.49 9.75 8.98
C VAL A 46 1.62 11.16 8.44
N VAL A 47 0.71 12.05 8.81
CA VAL A 47 0.67 13.45 8.36
C VAL A 47 0.48 14.38 9.55
N ALA A 48 1.37 15.35 9.70
CA ALA A 48 1.23 16.40 10.70
C ALA A 48 0.11 17.37 10.33
N ASP A 49 -0.76 17.62 11.30
CA ASP A 49 -1.94 18.44 11.15
C ASP A 49 -2.01 19.49 12.27
N PRO A 50 -1.99 20.80 11.93
CA PRO A 50 -2.02 21.87 12.92
C PRO A 50 -3.38 21.98 13.64
N GLN A 51 -4.44 21.33 13.12
CA GLN A 51 -5.76 21.32 13.77
C GLN A 51 -5.84 20.31 14.92
N LEU A 52 -4.87 19.39 15.03
CA LEU A 52 -4.82 18.39 16.09
C LEU A 52 -3.89 18.83 17.20
N THR A 53 -4.35 18.65 18.43
CA THR A 53 -3.56 18.96 19.63
C THR A 53 -3.20 17.72 20.44
N THR A 54 -3.89 16.59 20.26
CA THR A 54 -3.69 15.39 21.08
C THR A 54 -3.65 14.12 20.23
N LEU A 55 -3.08 13.04 20.76
CA LEU A 55 -3.10 11.69 20.17
C LEU A 55 -4.28 10.84 20.65
N LEU A 56 -5.33 11.45 21.19
CA LEU A 56 -6.44 10.74 21.83
C LEU A 56 -7.16 9.77 20.86
N ASP A 57 -7.24 10.12 19.58
CA ASP A 57 -7.88 9.31 18.53
C ASP A 57 -7.25 7.91 18.39
N TYR A 58 -5.96 7.79 18.73
CA TYR A 58 -5.18 6.56 18.67
C TYR A 58 -5.30 5.70 19.95
N ARG A 59 -5.93 6.22 21.01
CA ARG A 59 -6.07 5.51 22.30
C ARG A 59 -6.91 4.24 22.18
N TYR A 60 -8.02 4.34 21.45
CA TYR A 60 -9.03 3.27 21.36
C TYR A 60 -8.80 2.36 20.16
N LYS A 61 -8.35 2.92 19.03
CA LYS A 61 -8.02 2.16 17.83
C LYS A 61 -6.51 2.04 17.73
N ARG A 62 -5.98 0.86 18.05
CA ARG A 62 -4.53 0.61 18.02
C ARG A 62 -4.01 0.01 16.73
N ARG A 63 -4.88 -0.55 15.87
CA ARG A 63 -4.48 -1.24 14.64
C ARG A 63 -4.92 -0.48 13.40
N TYR A 64 -3.97 -0.19 12.51
CA TYR A 64 -4.20 0.49 11.25
C TYR A 64 -3.63 -0.33 10.11
N LYS A 65 -4.50 -0.91 9.30
CA LYS A 65 -4.12 -1.72 8.16
C LYS A 65 -4.59 -1.06 6.86
N ALA A 66 -3.67 -0.85 5.93
CA ALA A 66 -4.02 -0.40 4.60
C ALA A 66 -4.57 -1.56 3.74
N PRO A 67 -5.53 -1.29 2.84
CA PRO A 67 -6.11 -2.30 1.95
C PRO A 67 -5.06 -2.88 0.98
N ASN A 68 -5.24 -4.15 0.63
CA ASN A 68 -4.41 -4.81 -0.38
C ASN A 68 -4.72 -4.28 -1.79
N GLY A 69 -3.75 -4.44 -2.69
CA GLY A 69 -3.98 -4.31 -4.13
C GLY A 69 -4.84 -5.46 -4.65
N GLN A 70 -5.69 -5.17 -5.63
CA GLN A 70 -6.50 -6.18 -6.29
C GLN A 70 -5.65 -7.04 -7.24
N PRO A 71 -6.00 -8.32 -7.46
CA PRO A 71 -5.31 -9.13 -8.45
C PRO A 71 -5.52 -8.59 -9.87
N GLY A 72 -4.56 -8.87 -10.75
CA GLY A 72 -4.74 -8.69 -12.18
C GLY A 72 -5.76 -9.68 -12.73
N SER A 73 -6.20 -9.47 -13.97
CA SER A 73 -7.09 -10.41 -14.66
C SER A 73 -6.77 -10.48 -16.15
N GLY A 74 -7.38 -11.44 -16.85
CA GLY A 74 -7.27 -11.57 -18.30
C GLY A 74 -7.71 -10.32 -19.06
N ASN A 75 -7.43 -10.28 -20.36
CA ASN A 75 -7.55 -9.11 -21.22
C ASN A 75 -6.63 -7.93 -20.81
N ASN A 76 -5.44 -8.23 -20.32
CA ASN A 76 -4.42 -7.27 -19.88
C ASN A 76 -4.91 -6.27 -18.82
N ARG A 77 -5.83 -6.71 -17.96
CA ARG A 77 -6.45 -5.82 -16.96
C ARG A 77 -5.64 -5.84 -15.67
N THR A 78 -4.94 -4.74 -15.42
CA THR A 78 -4.21 -4.50 -14.17
C THR A 78 -5.19 -4.31 -12.99
N GLY A 79 -4.87 -4.94 -11.86
CA GLY A 79 -5.65 -4.80 -10.63
C GLY A 79 -5.58 -3.38 -10.06
N LYS A 80 -6.69 -2.93 -9.44
CA LYS A 80 -6.73 -1.63 -8.74
C LYS A 80 -5.74 -1.63 -7.56
N SER A 81 -5.02 -0.52 -7.38
CA SER A 81 -4.19 -0.32 -6.19
C SER A 81 -5.05 -0.14 -4.94
N GLY A 82 -4.55 -0.62 -3.80
CA GLY A 82 -5.14 -0.35 -2.49
C GLY A 82 -4.99 1.13 -2.13
N ASP A 83 -6.04 1.69 -1.55
CA ASP A 83 -6.05 3.08 -1.08
C ASP A 83 -5.09 3.25 0.12
N ASP A 84 -4.38 4.37 0.20
CA ASP A 84 -3.51 4.64 1.35
C ASP A 84 -4.33 4.98 2.60
N VAL A 85 -3.82 4.62 3.78
CA VAL A 85 -4.38 5.01 5.09
C VAL A 85 -3.58 6.19 5.62
N ILE A 86 -4.27 7.31 5.83
CA ILE A 86 -3.67 8.53 6.37
C ILE A 86 -3.95 8.63 7.87
N LEU A 87 -2.88 8.71 8.66
CA LEU A 87 -2.91 8.92 10.10
C LEU A 87 -2.53 10.37 10.40
N ARG A 88 -3.51 11.19 10.81
CA ARG A 88 -3.27 12.59 11.15
C ARG A 88 -2.78 12.71 12.60
N VAL A 89 -1.69 13.42 12.84
CA VAL A 89 -1.12 13.63 14.18
C VAL A 89 -0.83 15.11 14.42
N PRO A 90 -0.75 15.57 15.67
CA PRO A 90 -0.32 16.94 15.96
C PRO A 90 1.06 17.26 15.37
N VAL A 91 1.28 18.52 15.01
CA VAL A 91 2.62 19.02 14.62
C VAL A 91 3.59 18.85 15.80
N GLY A 92 4.83 18.44 15.50
CA GLY A 92 5.86 18.10 16.50
C GLY A 92 5.78 16.66 17.02
N THR A 93 4.97 15.80 16.39
CA THR A 93 4.92 14.38 16.73
C THR A 93 6.16 13.66 16.21
N ILE A 94 6.86 12.97 17.11
CA ILE A 94 7.99 12.09 16.77
C ILE A 94 7.48 10.66 16.61
N VAL A 95 7.78 10.04 15.47
CA VAL A 95 7.46 8.63 15.21
C VAL A 95 8.70 7.79 15.48
N LYS A 96 8.53 6.75 16.30
CA LYS A 96 9.60 5.80 16.65
C LYS A 96 9.17 4.38 16.34
N ASP A 97 10.13 3.56 15.95
CA ASP A 97 9.97 2.11 15.89
C ASP A 97 10.05 1.55 17.32
N LEU A 98 9.04 0.75 17.72
CA LEU A 98 8.92 0.28 19.10
C LEU A 98 9.98 -0.77 19.44
N ASP A 99 10.36 -1.61 18.47
CA ASP A 99 11.28 -2.73 18.68
C ASP A 99 12.74 -2.27 18.75
N SER A 100 13.16 -1.39 17.83
CA SER A 100 14.53 -0.86 17.77
C SER A 100 14.74 0.43 18.57
N GLY A 101 13.66 1.14 18.92
CA GLY A 101 13.71 2.46 19.54
C GLY A 101 14.17 3.58 18.58
N ALA A 102 14.41 3.26 17.30
CA ALA A 102 14.89 4.22 16.32
C ALA A 102 13.84 5.30 16.03
N VAL A 103 14.28 6.56 15.94
CA VAL A 103 13.43 7.66 15.46
C VAL A 103 13.33 7.54 13.94
N LEU A 104 12.12 7.32 13.44
CA LEU A 104 11.86 7.20 12.01
C LEU A 104 11.70 8.58 11.37
N VAL A 105 10.98 9.48 12.04
CA VAL A 105 10.74 10.85 11.58
C VAL A 105 10.34 11.77 12.72
N ASP A 106 10.67 13.05 12.58
CA ASP A 106 10.10 14.16 13.34
C ASP A 106 9.21 14.99 12.40
N LEU A 107 7.93 15.17 12.76
CA LEU A 107 6.94 15.87 11.95
C LEU A 107 6.81 17.33 12.42
N ASP A 108 7.85 18.11 12.19
CA ASP A 108 8.10 19.44 12.76
C ASP A 108 7.27 20.59 12.18
N HIS A 109 6.62 20.40 11.02
CA HIS A 109 5.79 21.42 10.38
C HIS A 109 4.44 20.89 9.88
N ALA A 110 3.48 21.81 9.74
CA ALA A 110 2.15 21.48 9.23
C ALA A 110 2.23 20.86 7.82
N GLY A 111 1.56 19.72 7.64
CA GLY A 111 1.54 19.00 6.38
C GLY A 111 2.73 18.08 6.15
N ALA A 112 3.74 18.04 7.04
CA ALA A 112 4.83 17.07 6.97
C ALA A 112 4.26 15.64 6.88
N ARG A 113 4.82 14.81 6.00
CA ARG A 113 4.32 13.45 5.75
C ARG A 113 5.44 12.43 5.82
N PHE A 114 5.13 11.25 6.32
CA PHE A 114 6.06 10.13 6.33
C PHE A 114 5.34 8.80 6.16
N THR A 115 5.88 7.95 5.28
CA THR A 115 5.33 6.62 5.04
C THR A 115 5.91 5.66 6.07
N VAL A 116 5.14 5.36 7.11
CA VAL A 116 5.56 4.43 8.18
C VAL A 116 5.49 2.97 7.75
N ALA A 117 4.61 2.64 6.81
CA ALA A 117 4.48 1.30 6.27
C ALA A 117 4.18 1.38 4.76
N ALA A 118 5.16 1.04 3.93
CA ALA A 118 5.02 1.10 2.48
C ALA A 118 4.20 -0.08 1.94
N GLY A 119 3.23 0.21 1.07
CA GLY A 119 2.43 -0.80 0.37
C GLY A 119 3.28 -1.75 -0.48
N GLY A 120 2.95 -3.04 -0.43
CA GLY A 120 3.60 -4.08 -1.21
C GLY A 120 3.44 -3.85 -2.72
N ARG A 121 4.46 -4.20 -3.50
CA ARG A 121 4.42 -4.12 -4.96
C ARG A 121 3.46 -5.16 -5.53
N GLY A 122 2.67 -4.77 -6.53
CA GLY A 122 1.85 -5.71 -7.29
C GLY A 122 2.70 -6.73 -8.06
N GLY A 123 2.23 -7.97 -8.11
CA GLY A 123 2.86 -9.03 -8.88
C GLY A 123 2.66 -8.85 -10.38
N HIS A 124 3.65 -9.23 -11.17
CA HIS A 124 3.57 -9.16 -12.63
C HIS A 124 2.74 -10.31 -13.19
N GLY A 125 1.87 -10.03 -14.17
CA GLY A 125 1.13 -11.03 -14.92
C GLY A 125 2.00 -11.69 -16.01
N ASN A 126 1.52 -12.76 -16.63
CA ASN A 126 2.29 -13.46 -17.66
C ASN A 126 2.57 -12.58 -18.91
N ALA A 127 1.75 -11.57 -19.19
CA ALA A 127 1.98 -10.62 -20.28
C ALA A 127 3.30 -9.83 -20.12
N TYR A 128 3.69 -9.51 -18.88
CA TYR A 128 4.95 -8.82 -18.57
C TYR A 128 6.19 -9.63 -18.97
N PHE A 129 6.12 -10.96 -18.87
CA PHE A 129 7.25 -11.86 -19.12
C PHE A 129 7.40 -12.28 -20.58
N LYS A 130 6.55 -11.77 -21.48
CA LYS A 130 6.59 -12.11 -22.91
C LYS A 130 7.91 -11.64 -23.53
N SER A 131 8.56 -12.52 -24.27
CA SER A 131 9.80 -12.23 -25.01
C SER A 131 9.82 -12.98 -26.35
N PRO A 132 10.76 -12.68 -27.28
CA PRO A 132 10.89 -13.42 -28.53
C PRO A 132 10.96 -14.94 -28.35
N THR A 133 11.57 -15.40 -27.25
CA THR A 133 11.73 -16.82 -26.89
C THR A 133 10.69 -17.33 -25.90
N ASN A 134 9.88 -16.46 -25.30
CA ASN A 134 8.80 -16.78 -24.35
C ASN A 134 7.48 -16.19 -24.85
N GLN A 135 6.82 -16.89 -25.77
CA GLN A 135 5.65 -16.37 -26.49
C GLN A 135 4.30 -16.72 -25.85
N ALA A 136 4.23 -17.78 -25.05
CA ALA A 136 3.03 -18.22 -24.32
C ALA A 136 3.42 -19.25 -23.24
#